data_AF-A0A146LI01-F1
#
_entry.id   AF-A0A146LI01-F1
#
_cell.length_a   1.000
_cell.length_b   1.000
_cell.length_c   1.000
_cell.angle_alpha   90.00
_cell.angle_beta   90.00
_cell.angle_gamma   90.00
#
_symmetry.space_group_name_H-M   'P 1'
#
loop_
_entity.id
_entity.type
_entity.pdbx_description
1 polymer ?
#
loop_
_entity_poly.entity_id
_entity_poly.type
_entity_poly.pdbx_seq_one_letter_code
_entity_poly.pdbx_strand_id
1 'polypeptide(L)'
;MGKKGGNKTGSKAATAPAETASETELSPQKKFDLLKNNEKLLKVTSVDFRQVVESHVLTDKLIQKSISIESEIDPGFPKRDENSIQELTKWMVKFGAKIDGVEIKEMEDFGYGICASRDFSEGEFIISVPRKLMMTTESAMKSELDYHIRNDPMLAHMPNVILALFVLLEKFKGDSSFWAPYLNCLPPSYLTVMYYSTAELDALKGSPIYEPSLKQCQNIARQYVYLRNLFHKHTDAGSLILKKYFTYEQYRWAVSTVMTRQNFIPASSPDDPMILALIPWWDMG
;
A
#
# COMPACT_ATOMS: atom_id res chain seq x y z
N MET A 1 10.69 66.44 -22.46
CA MET A 1 9.89 66.85 -21.27
C MET A 1 8.58 66.08 -21.34
N GLY A 2 8.06 65.35 -20.36
CA GLY A 2 8.39 65.04 -18.98
C GLY A 2 7.48 63.88 -18.55
N LYS A 3 7.90 63.15 -17.51
CA LYS A 3 7.43 61.85 -17.04
C LYS A 3 6.04 61.82 -16.36
N LYS A 4 5.40 60.65 -16.50
CA LYS A 4 4.74 59.75 -15.51
C LYS A 4 3.69 60.25 -14.51
N GLY A 5 2.65 59.40 -14.38
CA GLY A 5 2.17 58.83 -13.11
C GLY A 5 0.72 59.19 -12.79
N GLY A 6 -0.20 58.29 -12.45
CA GLY A 6 -0.19 56.84 -12.30
C GLY A 6 -1.60 56.47 -11.81
N ASN A 7 -2.31 55.58 -12.51
CA ASN A 7 -3.62 55.13 -12.08
C ASN A 7 -3.51 53.70 -11.53
N LYS A 8 -4.00 53.55 -10.30
CA LYS A 8 -4.01 52.33 -9.50
C LYS A 8 -5.01 51.35 -10.11
N THR A 9 -4.56 50.17 -10.50
CA THR A 9 -5.41 48.99 -10.59
C THR A 9 -4.80 47.92 -9.69
N GLY A 10 -5.53 47.61 -8.62
CA GLY A 10 -5.14 46.61 -7.64
C GLY A 10 -5.09 45.23 -8.28
N SER A 11 -3.89 44.68 -8.37
CA SER A 11 -3.70 43.25 -8.55
C SER A 11 -4.11 42.58 -7.24
N LYS A 12 -5.34 42.06 -7.19
CA LYS A 12 -5.69 41.03 -6.21
C LYS A 12 -4.98 39.77 -6.67
N ALA A 13 -3.80 39.53 -6.12
CA ALA A 13 -3.19 38.21 -6.11
C ALA A 13 -4.20 37.26 -5.45
N ALA A 14 -4.80 36.38 -6.25
CA ALA A 14 -5.57 35.26 -5.74
C ALA A 14 -4.59 34.28 -5.13
N THR A 15 -4.30 34.46 -3.84
CA THR A 15 -3.65 33.45 -3.02
C THR A 15 -4.58 32.25 -2.98
N ALA A 16 -4.21 31.18 -3.69
CA ALA A 16 -4.84 29.89 -3.49
C ALA A 16 -4.67 29.51 -2.01
N PRO A 17 -5.72 29.03 -1.32
CA PRO A 17 -5.56 28.54 0.03
C PRO A 17 -4.73 27.26 -0.05
N ALA A 18 -3.52 27.30 0.50
CA ALA A 18 -2.83 26.10 0.91
C ALA A 18 -3.71 25.45 1.97
N GLU A 19 -4.40 24.37 1.61
CA GLU A 19 -5.06 23.50 2.58
C GLU A 19 -3.97 22.90 3.48
N THR A 20 -3.75 23.54 4.62
CA THR A 20 -3.11 22.91 5.77
C THR A 20 -3.96 21.72 6.17
N ALA A 21 -3.58 20.52 5.72
CA ALA A 21 -4.11 19.28 6.25
C ALA A 21 -3.95 19.33 7.78
N SER A 22 -5.06 19.36 8.51
CA SER A 22 -5.03 19.33 9.96
C SER A 22 -4.28 18.07 10.39
N GLU A 23 -3.27 18.23 11.24
CA GLU A 23 -2.54 17.10 11.82
C GLU A 23 -3.50 16.32 12.72
N THR A 24 -4.18 15.35 12.11
CA THR A 24 -5.15 14.49 12.78
C THR A 24 -4.35 13.48 13.59
N GLU A 25 -4.17 13.76 14.88
CA GLU A 25 -3.65 12.81 15.83
C GLU A 25 -4.78 12.25 16.70
N LEU A 26 -4.69 10.97 17.05
CA LEU A 26 -5.58 10.36 18.03
C LEU A 26 -5.48 11.06 19.39
N SER A 27 -6.62 11.25 20.05
CA SER A 27 -6.66 11.75 21.42
C SER A 27 -5.92 10.80 22.38
N PRO A 28 -5.41 11.28 23.54
CA PRO A 28 -4.73 10.42 24.51
C PRO A 28 -5.55 9.21 24.94
N GLN A 29 -6.86 9.39 25.11
CA GLN A 29 -7.78 8.30 25.45
C GLN A 29 -7.86 7.25 24.35
N LYS A 30 -7.99 7.68 23.09
CA LYS A 30 -8.03 6.76 21.94
C LYS A 30 -6.71 6.03 21.73
N LYS A 31 -5.57 6.71 21.92
CA LYS A 31 -4.24 6.09 21.91
C LYS A 31 -4.14 4.98 22.97
N PHE A 32 -4.62 5.24 24.19
CA PHE A 32 -4.66 4.24 25.26
C PHE A 32 -5.59 3.07 24.94
N ASP A 33 -6.79 3.34 24.44
CA ASP A 33 -7.77 2.31 24.08
C ASP A 33 -7.27 1.41 22.94
N LEU A 34 -6.60 1.99 21.94
CA LEU A 34 -5.97 1.25 20.84
C LEU A 34 -4.82 0.38 21.35
N LEU A 35 -3.95 0.90 22.22
CA LEU A 35 -2.87 0.13 22.83
C LEU A 35 -3.42 -1.10 23.56
N LYS A 36 -4.41 -0.92 24.43
CA LYS A 36 -5.06 -2.01 25.17
C LYS A 36 -5.77 -3.00 24.24
N ASN A 37 -6.33 -2.53 23.13
CA ASN A 37 -6.93 -3.39 22.11
C ASN A 37 -5.86 -4.24 21.41
N ASN A 38 -4.74 -3.62 21.02
CA ASN A 38 -3.64 -4.27 20.33
C ASN A 38 -2.93 -5.31 21.20
N GLU A 39 -2.79 -5.08 22.51
CA GLU A 39 -2.29 -6.11 23.44
C GLU A 39 -3.18 -7.36 23.47
N LYS A 40 -4.52 -7.18 23.48
CA LYS A 40 -5.47 -8.29 23.40
C LYS A 40 -5.40 -8.99 22.06
N LEU A 41 -5.34 -8.23 20.96
CA LEU A 41 -5.24 -8.77 19.61
C LEU A 41 -3.95 -9.59 19.45
N LEU A 42 -2.81 -9.10 19.95
CA LEU A 42 -1.55 -9.83 19.95
C LEU A 42 -1.66 -11.14 20.74
N LYS A 43 -2.27 -11.11 21.94
CA LYS A 43 -2.47 -12.32 22.75
C LYS A 43 -3.32 -13.36 22.02
N VAL A 44 -4.44 -12.95 21.42
CA VAL A 44 -5.37 -13.84 20.70
C VAL A 44 -4.77 -14.36 19.38
N THR A 45 -3.92 -13.58 18.72
CA THR A 45 -3.26 -13.99 17.46
C THR A 45 -1.96 -14.76 17.66
N SER A 46 -1.49 -14.88 18.91
CA SER A 46 -0.31 -15.67 19.29
C SER A 46 -0.64 -17.06 19.83
N VAL A 47 -1.93 -17.41 19.94
CA VAL A 47 -2.36 -18.77 20.29
C VAL A 47 -1.97 -19.78 19.21
N ASP A 48 -1.94 -21.07 19.57
CA ASP A 48 -1.64 -22.15 18.63
C ASP A 48 -2.57 -22.06 17.41
N PHE A 49 -1.99 -22.19 16.20
CA PHE A 49 -2.72 -22.21 14.94
C PHE A 49 -3.83 -23.27 14.89
N ARG A 50 -3.78 -24.30 15.74
CA ARG A 50 -4.84 -25.31 15.91
C ARG A 50 -6.12 -24.76 16.55
N GLN A 51 -6.04 -23.63 17.26
CA GLN A 51 -7.18 -22.97 17.91
C GLN A 51 -7.73 -21.79 17.11
N VAL A 52 -7.23 -21.57 15.88
CA VAL A 52 -7.59 -20.40 15.05
C VAL A 52 -9.10 -20.33 14.79
N VAL A 53 -9.76 -21.49 14.63
CA VAL A 53 -11.21 -21.60 14.40
C VAL A 53 -12.01 -21.08 15.60
N GLU A 54 -11.56 -21.32 16.83
CA GLU A 54 -12.25 -20.85 18.03
C GLU A 54 -12.06 -19.33 18.24
N SER A 55 -10.88 -18.82 17.86
CA SER A 55 -10.51 -17.42 18.10
C SER A 55 -10.88 -16.44 16.99
N HIS A 56 -11.26 -16.90 15.79
CA HIS A 56 -11.37 -16.00 14.63
C HIS A 56 -12.44 -14.92 14.78
N VAL A 57 -13.60 -15.24 15.39
CA VAL A 57 -14.67 -14.26 15.66
C VAL A 57 -14.19 -13.17 16.62
N LEU A 58 -13.46 -13.55 17.67
CA LEU A 58 -12.88 -12.59 18.61
C LEU A 58 -11.78 -11.75 17.94
N THR A 59 -10.97 -12.38 17.09
CA THR A 59 -9.92 -11.71 16.31
C THR A 59 -10.50 -10.63 15.42
N ASP A 60 -11.54 -10.96 14.64
CA ASP A 60 -12.26 -9.99 13.81
C ASP A 60 -12.85 -8.85 14.66
N LYS A 61 -13.52 -9.16 15.77
CA LYS A 61 -14.07 -8.13 16.67
C LYS A 61 -13.00 -7.14 17.16
N LEU A 62 -11.80 -7.62 17.48
CA LEU A 62 -10.69 -6.78 17.91
C LEU A 62 -10.13 -5.96 16.74
N ILE A 63 -10.04 -6.53 15.53
CA ILE A 63 -9.66 -5.82 14.31
C ILE A 63 -10.64 -4.68 14.02
N GLN A 64 -11.95 -4.96 13.99
CA GLN A 64 -12.99 -3.94 13.75
C GLN A 64 -12.92 -2.81 14.78
N LYS A 65 -12.59 -3.12 16.03
CA LYS A 65 -12.35 -2.10 17.06
C LYS A 65 -11.12 -1.24 16.76
N SER A 66 -10.00 -1.82 16.32
CA SER A 66 -8.83 -1.05 15.89
C SER A 66 -9.17 -0.14 14.72
N ILE A 67 -9.84 -0.67 13.68
CA ILE A 67 -10.30 0.10 12.50
C ILE A 67 -11.16 1.29 12.93
N SER A 68 -12.14 1.07 13.83
CA SER A 68 -13.01 2.14 14.33
C SER A 68 -12.29 3.22 15.13
N ILE A 69 -11.21 2.89 15.84
CA ILE A 69 -10.42 3.90 16.57
C ILE A 69 -9.52 4.66 15.59
N GLU A 70 -8.92 3.96 14.64
CA GLU A 70 -7.94 4.47 13.70
C GLU A 70 -8.55 5.28 12.54
N SER A 71 -9.87 5.24 12.35
CA SER A 71 -10.56 5.96 11.28
C SER A 71 -10.34 7.48 11.29
N GLU A 72 -9.97 8.07 12.43
CA GLU A 72 -9.65 9.50 12.54
C GLU A 72 -8.29 9.89 11.97
N ILE A 73 -7.39 8.92 11.79
CA ILE A 73 -6.03 9.13 11.30
C ILE A 73 -5.78 8.41 9.98
N ASP A 74 -6.80 7.79 9.39
CA ASP A 74 -6.67 7.08 8.13
C ASP A 74 -6.57 8.09 6.98
N PRO A 75 -5.48 8.09 6.20
CA PRO A 75 -5.30 9.03 5.08
C PRO A 75 -6.15 8.66 3.85
N GLY A 76 -6.98 7.63 3.92
CA GLY A 76 -7.75 7.12 2.80
C GLY A 76 -6.92 6.31 1.82
N PHE A 77 -7.56 5.96 0.70
CA PHE A 77 -7.01 5.09 -0.34
C PHE A 77 -6.96 5.79 -1.68
N PRO A 78 -6.09 5.32 -2.60
CA PRO A 78 -6.03 5.83 -3.96
C PRO A 78 -7.39 5.80 -4.65
N LYS A 79 -7.68 6.84 -5.44
CA LYS A 79 -8.84 6.85 -6.32
C LYS A 79 -8.37 6.55 -7.74
N ARG A 80 -8.55 5.29 -8.15
CA ARG A 80 -8.29 4.86 -9.52
C ARG A 80 -9.38 5.39 -10.44
N ASP A 81 -9.01 6.28 -11.34
CA ASP A 81 -9.83 6.85 -12.41
C ASP A 81 -9.01 7.11 -13.69
N GLU A 82 -9.68 7.54 -14.76
CA GLU A 82 -9.04 7.83 -16.05
C GLU A 82 -7.87 8.81 -15.95
N ASN A 83 -7.97 9.83 -15.09
CA ASN A 83 -6.91 10.82 -14.93
C ASN A 83 -5.68 10.20 -14.26
N SER A 84 -5.88 9.41 -13.20
CA SER A 84 -4.77 8.68 -12.55
C SER A 84 -4.03 7.80 -13.57
N ILE A 85 -4.76 7.08 -14.43
CA ILE A 85 -4.20 6.17 -15.44
C ILE A 85 -3.41 6.92 -16.51
N GLN A 86 -3.90 8.08 -16.93
CA GLN A 86 -3.18 8.95 -17.86
C GLN A 86 -1.87 9.45 -17.23
N GLU A 87 -1.89 9.86 -15.96
CA GLU A 87 -0.68 10.31 -15.25
C GLU A 87 0.33 9.17 -15.05
N LEU A 88 -0.13 7.96 -14.71
CA LEU A 88 0.70 6.75 -14.68
C LEU A 88 1.34 6.51 -16.04
N THR A 89 0.55 6.50 -17.12
CA THR A 89 1.06 6.23 -18.48
C THR A 89 2.08 7.28 -18.92
N LYS A 90 1.83 8.57 -18.66
CA LYS A 90 2.78 9.66 -18.92
C LYS A 90 4.08 9.46 -18.14
N TRP A 91 3.99 9.13 -16.85
CA TRP A 91 5.16 8.85 -16.02
C TRP A 91 5.97 7.65 -16.54
N MET A 92 5.30 6.56 -16.89
CA MET A 92 5.94 5.36 -17.47
C MET A 92 6.75 5.72 -18.72
N VAL A 93 6.12 6.38 -19.70
CA VAL A 93 6.77 6.76 -20.96
C VAL A 93 7.91 7.75 -20.73
N LYS A 94 7.69 8.78 -19.88
CA LYS A 94 8.71 9.77 -19.51
C LYS A 94 9.99 9.13 -19.00
N PHE A 95 9.88 8.03 -18.26
CA PHE A 95 11.02 7.34 -17.67
C PHE A 95 11.49 6.13 -18.48
N GLY A 96 11.05 5.99 -19.73
CA GLY A 96 11.61 5.07 -20.72
C GLY A 96 10.88 3.72 -20.81
N ALA A 97 9.67 3.61 -20.25
CA ALA A 97 8.80 2.50 -20.61
C ALA A 97 8.39 2.63 -22.08
N LYS A 98 8.26 1.50 -22.75
CA LYS A 98 7.69 1.40 -24.09
C LYS A 98 6.36 0.72 -23.96
N ILE A 99 5.32 1.34 -24.50
CA ILE A 99 3.94 0.86 -24.47
C ILE A 99 3.42 1.11 -25.88
N ASP A 100 3.03 0.05 -26.58
CA ASP A 100 2.57 0.14 -27.98
C ASP A 100 1.31 -0.68 -28.22
N GLY A 101 0.31 -0.06 -28.83
CA GLY A 101 -0.93 -0.72 -29.24
C GLY A 101 -1.82 -1.22 -28.09
N VAL A 102 -1.62 -0.74 -26.87
CA VAL A 102 -2.38 -1.13 -25.68
C VAL A 102 -2.70 0.05 -24.78
N GLU A 103 -3.81 -0.05 -24.06
CA GLU A 103 -4.33 0.98 -23.16
C GLU A 103 -4.96 0.35 -21.91
N ILE A 104 -4.99 1.08 -20.80
CA ILE A 104 -5.69 0.62 -19.59
C ILE A 104 -7.12 1.14 -19.63
N LYS A 105 -8.10 0.25 -19.53
CA LYS A 105 -9.53 0.57 -19.56
C LYS A 105 -10.30 -0.14 -18.46
N GLU A 106 -11.38 0.49 -18.00
CA GLU A 106 -12.34 -0.15 -17.10
C GLU A 106 -13.25 -1.10 -17.89
N MET A 107 -13.37 -2.32 -17.40
CA MET A 107 -14.24 -3.37 -17.91
C MET A 107 -15.29 -3.70 -16.85
N GLU A 108 -16.55 -3.82 -17.28
CA GLU A 108 -17.72 -3.92 -16.40
C GLU A 108 -17.58 -5.01 -15.32
N ASP A 109 -17.07 -6.20 -15.67
CA ASP A 109 -16.98 -7.34 -14.76
C ASP A 109 -15.60 -7.56 -14.11
N PHE A 110 -14.56 -6.90 -14.62
CA PHE A 110 -13.16 -7.19 -14.26
C PHE A 110 -12.44 -6.00 -13.64
N GLY A 111 -13.09 -4.83 -13.59
CA GLY A 111 -12.45 -3.57 -13.25
C GLY A 111 -11.45 -3.16 -14.33
N TYR A 112 -10.38 -2.48 -13.95
CA TYR A 112 -9.39 -2.02 -14.93
C TYR A 112 -8.47 -3.14 -15.37
N GLY A 113 -8.25 -3.23 -16.69
CA GLY A 113 -7.32 -4.15 -17.33
C GLY A 113 -6.63 -3.52 -18.53
N ILE A 114 -5.69 -4.26 -19.12
CA ILE A 114 -4.99 -3.86 -20.35
C ILE A 114 -5.78 -4.36 -21.56
N CYS A 115 -6.17 -3.43 -22.44
CA CYS A 115 -6.88 -3.71 -23.68
C CYS A 115 -5.99 -3.41 -24.89
N ALA A 116 -6.09 -4.25 -25.92
CA ALA A 116 -5.50 -3.96 -27.22
C ALA A 116 -6.23 -2.80 -27.90
N SER A 117 -5.49 -1.83 -28.43
CA SER A 117 -6.01 -0.74 -29.27
C SER A 117 -5.78 -0.98 -30.77
N ARG A 118 -5.10 -2.09 -31.11
CA ARG A 118 -4.88 -2.60 -32.46
C ARG A 118 -4.64 -4.11 -32.44
N ASP A 119 -4.65 -4.74 -33.61
CA ASP A 119 -4.28 -6.14 -33.76
C ASP A 119 -2.76 -6.34 -33.56
N PHE A 120 -2.38 -7.52 -33.06
CA PHE A 120 -1.00 -7.93 -32.82
C PHE A 120 -0.69 -9.27 -33.50
N SER A 121 0.54 -9.40 -33.98
CA SER A 121 1.09 -10.71 -34.37
C SER A 121 1.70 -11.44 -33.17
N GLU A 122 1.74 -12.77 -33.21
CA GLU A 122 2.41 -13.56 -32.18
C GLU A 122 3.90 -13.18 -32.09
N GLY A 123 4.39 -12.98 -30.86
CA GLY A 123 5.77 -12.54 -30.60
C GLY A 123 6.03 -11.05 -30.81
N GLU A 124 5.00 -10.27 -31.18
CA GLU A 124 5.13 -8.83 -31.31
C GLU A 124 5.38 -8.17 -29.94
N PHE A 125 6.24 -7.15 -29.95
CA PHE A 125 6.57 -6.39 -28.76
C PHE A 125 5.41 -5.46 -28.38
N ILE A 126 4.91 -5.58 -27.14
CA ILE A 126 3.80 -4.76 -26.62
C ILE A 126 4.30 -3.78 -25.57
N ILE A 127 5.08 -4.27 -24.60
CA ILE A 127 5.51 -3.48 -23.45
C ILE A 127 6.90 -3.84 -22.95
N SER A 128 7.65 -2.83 -22.49
CA SER A 128 8.83 -2.99 -21.65
C SER A 128 8.81 -1.99 -20.49
N VAL A 129 9.05 -2.49 -19.28
CA VAL A 129 9.15 -1.66 -18.07
C VAL A 129 10.61 -1.62 -17.58
N PRO A 130 11.30 -0.45 -17.65
CA PRO A 130 12.61 -0.29 -17.02
C PRO A 130 12.60 -0.61 -15.53
N ARG A 131 13.64 -1.33 -15.05
CA ARG A 131 13.78 -1.72 -13.64
C ARG A 131 13.63 -0.58 -12.65
N LYS A 132 14.10 0.63 -12.98
CA LYS A 132 13.99 1.81 -12.12
C LYS A 132 12.55 2.24 -11.80
N LEU A 133 11.57 1.82 -12.62
CA LEU A 133 10.15 2.09 -12.39
C LEU A 133 9.51 1.08 -11.44
N MET A 134 10.10 -0.11 -11.28
CA MET A 134 9.59 -1.14 -10.39
C MET A 134 9.78 -0.75 -8.93
N MET A 135 8.82 -1.12 -8.08
CA MET A 135 9.03 -1.09 -6.63
C MET A 135 9.59 -2.45 -6.22
N THR A 136 10.80 -2.49 -5.67
CA THR A 136 11.49 -3.75 -5.37
C THR A 136 11.95 -3.78 -3.92
N THR A 137 12.21 -4.98 -3.41
CA THR A 137 12.89 -5.13 -2.10
C THR A 137 14.27 -4.49 -2.10
N GLU A 138 15.02 -4.47 -3.21
CA GLU A 138 16.28 -3.72 -3.33
C GLU A 138 16.08 -2.20 -3.20
N SER A 139 14.99 -1.66 -3.78
CA SER A 139 14.64 -0.25 -3.62
C SER A 139 14.24 0.06 -2.17
N ALA A 140 13.54 -0.86 -1.50
CA ALA A 140 13.18 -0.75 -0.09
C ALA A 140 14.44 -0.68 0.81
N MET A 141 15.47 -1.50 0.51
CA MET A 141 16.78 -1.48 1.19
C MET A 141 17.58 -0.19 0.96
N LYS A 142 17.17 0.67 0.03
CA LYS A 142 17.80 1.97 -0.25
C LYS A 142 16.94 3.14 0.22
N SER A 143 15.84 2.85 0.92
CA SER A 143 14.91 3.84 1.47
C SER A 143 15.08 4.00 2.97
N GLU A 144 14.23 4.81 3.59
CA GLU A 144 14.15 5.03 5.02
C GLU A 144 13.76 3.77 5.82
N LEU A 145 13.47 2.65 5.14
CA LEU A 145 13.28 1.34 5.75
C LEU A 145 14.57 0.55 5.99
N ASP A 146 15.71 0.94 5.40
CA ASP A 146 16.97 0.17 5.44
C ASP A 146 17.35 -0.30 6.85
N TYR A 147 17.29 0.61 7.83
CA TYR A 147 17.59 0.29 9.22
C TYR A 147 16.70 -0.84 9.77
N HIS A 148 15.38 -0.76 9.59
CA HIS A 148 14.47 -1.79 10.08
C HIS A 148 14.67 -3.10 9.35
N ILE A 149 14.87 -3.07 8.02
CA ILE A 149 15.04 -4.29 7.26
C ILE A 149 16.31 -5.06 7.68
N ARG A 150 17.40 -4.35 7.99
CA ARG A 150 18.66 -4.98 8.44
C ARG A 150 18.62 -5.48 9.89
N ASN A 151 17.85 -4.83 10.76
CA ASN A 151 17.94 -5.06 12.20
C ASN A 151 16.71 -5.77 12.80
N ASP A 152 15.61 -5.88 12.06
CA ASP A 152 14.40 -6.57 12.53
C ASP A 152 14.38 -8.04 12.05
N PRO A 153 14.27 -9.03 12.98
CA PRO A 153 14.29 -10.44 12.62
C PRO A 153 13.16 -10.89 11.68
N MET A 154 11.98 -10.27 11.79
CA MET A 154 10.84 -10.59 10.93
C MET A 154 11.08 -10.04 9.53
N LEU A 155 11.49 -8.77 9.42
CA LEU A 155 11.72 -8.14 8.11
C LEU A 155 12.84 -8.83 7.35
N ALA A 156 13.92 -9.24 8.02
CA ALA A 156 15.04 -9.95 7.40
C ALA A 156 14.65 -11.23 6.63
N HIS A 157 13.49 -11.84 6.93
CA HIS A 157 13.04 -13.09 6.32
C HIS A 157 11.70 -12.98 5.57
N MET A 158 11.10 -11.78 5.51
CA MET A 158 9.76 -11.59 4.93
C MET A 158 9.78 -10.52 3.83
N PRO A 159 10.28 -10.85 2.62
CA PRO A 159 10.42 -9.89 1.53
C PRO A 159 9.07 -9.33 1.04
N ASN A 160 7.98 -10.09 1.18
CA ASN A 160 6.63 -9.62 0.91
C ASN A 160 6.17 -8.53 1.90
N VAL A 161 6.56 -8.66 3.18
CA VAL A 161 6.27 -7.62 4.19
C VAL A 161 7.15 -6.40 3.97
N ILE A 162 8.43 -6.58 3.63
CA ILE A 162 9.31 -5.47 3.22
C ILE A 162 8.66 -4.68 2.09
N LEU A 163 8.18 -5.37 1.04
CA LEU A 163 7.56 -4.72 -0.10
C LEU A 163 6.26 -3.99 0.28
N ALA A 164 5.44 -4.58 1.17
CA ALA A 164 4.21 -3.94 1.66
C ALA A 164 4.51 -2.68 2.48
N LEU A 165 5.54 -2.71 3.33
CA LEU A 165 5.99 -1.53 4.07
C LEU A 165 6.55 -0.45 3.15
N PHE A 166 7.26 -0.84 2.09
CA PHE A 166 7.78 0.10 1.10
C PHE A 166 6.66 0.78 0.32
N VAL A 167 5.61 0.04 -0.05
CA VAL A 167 4.37 0.60 -0.61
C VAL A 167 3.76 1.66 0.32
N LEU A 168 3.67 1.38 1.63
CA LEU A 168 3.13 2.35 2.60
C LEU A 168 4.03 3.56 2.78
N LEU A 169 5.34 3.35 2.90
CA LEU A 169 6.32 4.43 3.06
C LEU A 169 6.19 5.43 1.90
N GLU A 170 6.21 4.93 0.66
CA GLU A 170 6.10 5.74 -0.54
C GLU A 170 4.70 6.36 -0.68
N LYS A 171 3.63 5.64 -0.31
CA LYS A 171 2.27 6.21 -0.29
C LYS A 171 2.18 7.41 0.66
N PHE A 172 2.77 7.31 1.86
CA PHE A 172 2.71 8.36 2.87
C PHE A 172 3.64 9.56 2.57
N LYS A 173 4.59 9.40 1.65
CA LYS A 173 5.35 10.51 1.08
C LYS A 173 4.51 11.37 0.12
N GLY A 174 3.36 10.88 -0.34
CA GLY A 174 2.48 11.60 -1.27
C GLY A 174 3.21 12.01 -2.56
N ASP A 175 2.99 13.24 -3.02
CA ASP A 175 3.56 13.76 -4.27
C ASP A 175 5.10 13.84 -4.31
N SER A 176 5.75 13.73 -3.15
CA SER A 176 7.22 13.65 -3.09
C SER A 176 7.76 12.26 -3.45
N SER A 177 6.90 11.24 -3.50
CA SER A 177 7.29 9.90 -3.93
C SER A 177 7.49 9.84 -5.45
N PHE A 178 8.60 9.21 -5.86
CA PHE A 178 8.85 8.90 -7.26
C PHE A 178 7.77 7.98 -7.86
N TRP A 179 7.17 7.11 -7.03
CA TRP A 179 6.16 6.12 -7.44
C TRP A 179 4.72 6.62 -7.21
N ALA A 180 4.51 7.88 -6.84
CA ALA A 180 3.17 8.44 -6.62
C ALA A 180 2.19 8.17 -7.78
N PRO A 181 2.56 8.31 -9.08
CA PRO A 181 1.62 8.01 -10.17
C PRO A 181 1.16 6.55 -10.20
N TYR A 182 2.04 5.60 -9.86
CA TYR A 182 1.69 4.19 -9.75
C TYR A 182 0.81 3.92 -8.54
N LEU A 183 1.20 4.41 -7.36
CA LEU A 183 0.46 4.21 -6.13
C LEU A 183 -0.96 4.79 -6.19
N ASN A 184 -1.12 5.95 -6.84
CA ASN A 184 -2.42 6.61 -7.04
C ASN A 184 -3.35 5.84 -8.01
N CYS A 185 -2.82 4.92 -8.81
CA CYS A 185 -3.59 4.08 -9.73
C CYS A 185 -3.96 2.71 -9.15
N LEU A 186 -3.47 2.36 -7.97
CA LEU A 186 -3.77 1.06 -7.37
C LEU A 186 -5.25 0.97 -6.95
N PRO A 187 -5.84 -0.25 -6.92
CA PRO A 187 -7.20 -0.44 -6.41
C PRO A 187 -7.35 0.10 -4.97
N PRO A 188 -8.46 0.79 -4.64
CA PRO A 188 -8.71 1.24 -3.27
C PRO A 188 -8.98 0.09 -2.30
N SER A 189 -9.43 -1.06 -2.80
CA SER A 189 -9.78 -2.26 -2.04
C SER A 189 -9.53 -3.52 -2.87
N TYR A 190 -9.56 -4.67 -2.19
CA TYR A 190 -9.32 -5.98 -2.79
C TYR A 190 -10.35 -7.00 -2.30
N LEU A 191 -10.37 -8.17 -2.93
CA LEU A 191 -11.25 -9.30 -2.58
C LEU A 191 -10.50 -10.45 -1.90
N THR A 192 -9.36 -10.15 -1.27
CA THR A 192 -8.61 -11.14 -0.49
C THR A 192 -9.38 -11.52 0.77
N VAL A 193 -9.09 -12.68 1.35
CA VAL A 193 -9.79 -13.20 2.55
C VAL A 193 -9.73 -12.27 3.77
N MET A 194 -8.82 -11.28 3.77
CA MET A 194 -8.72 -10.24 4.81
C MET A 194 -9.87 -9.23 4.77
N TYR A 195 -10.66 -9.21 3.71
CA TYR A 195 -11.85 -8.37 3.54
C TYR A 195 -13.16 -9.13 3.80
N TYR A 196 -13.10 -10.44 4.02
CA TYR A 196 -14.30 -11.24 4.28
C TYR A 196 -14.81 -10.95 5.70
N SER A 197 -16.13 -10.87 5.82
CA SER A 197 -16.83 -10.95 7.10
C SER A 197 -16.65 -12.33 7.73
N THR A 198 -16.93 -12.42 9.03
CA THR A 198 -16.96 -13.71 9.75
C THR A 198 -17.93 -14.72 9.13
N ALA A 199 -19.07 -14.25 8.60
CA ALA A 199 -20.04 -15.11 7.91
C ALA A 199 -19.50 -15.66 6.59
N GLU A 200 -18.81 -14.84 5.79
CA GLU A 200 -18.18 -15.27 4.52
C GLU A 200 -17.01 -16.22 4.78
N LEU A 201 -16.20 -15.98 5.81
CA LEU A 201 -15.16 -16.93 6.23
C LEU A 201 -15.79 -18.26 6.68
N ASP A 202 -16.87 -18.21 7.45
CA ASP A 202 -17.59 -19.41 7.92
C ASP A 202 -18.26 -20.19 6.79
N ALA A 203 -18.61 -19.53 5.67
CA ALA A 203 -19.11 -20.21 4.47
C ALA A 203 -18.05 -21.13 3.84
N LEU A 204 -16.76 -20.95 4.16
CA LEU A 204 -15.69 -21.84 3.73
C LEU A 204 -15.58 -23.11 4.58
N LYS A 205 -16.31 -23.24 5.71
CA LYS A 205 -16.25 -24.41 6.60
C LYS A 205 -16.41 -25.72 5.83
N GLY A 206 -15.57 -26.70 6.15
CA GLY A 206 -15.53 -27.99 5.45
C GLY A 206 -14.69 -28.00 4.17
N SER A 207 -14.28 -26.84 3.66
CA SER A 207 -13.29 -26.74 2.58
C SER A 207 -11.85 -26.80 3.11
N PRO A 208 -10.87 -27.23 2.29
CA PRO A 208 -9.47 -27.23 2.68
C PRO A 208 -8.87 -25.83 2.86
N ILE A 209 -9.56 -24.77 2.43
CA ILE A 209 -9.07 -23.39 2.51
C ILE A 209 -9.53 -22.64 3.77
N TYR A 210 -10.53 -23.14 4.50
CA TYR A 210 -11.08 -22.44 5.68
C TYR A 210 -10.02 -22.10 6.71
N GLU A 211 -9.34 -23.11 7.26
CA GLU A 211 -8.28 -22.89 8.24
C GLU A 211 -7.13 -22.05 7.70
N PRO A 212 -6.58 -22.30 6.48
CA PRO A 212 -5.60 -21.40 5.87
C PRO A 212 -6.03 -19.94 5.79
N SER A 213 -7.28 -19.66 5.41
CA SER A 213 -7.82 -18.29 5.35
C SER A 213 -7.86 -17.64 6.73
N LEU A 214 -8.31 -18.37 7.77
CA LEU A 214 -8.29 -17.87 9.14
C LEU A 214 -6.86 -17.60 9.64
N LYS A 215 -5.92 -18.51 9.36
CA LYS A 215 -4.50 -18.37 9.71
C LYS A 215 -3.89 -17.15 9.03
N GLN A 216 -4.27 -16.89 7.78
CA GLN A 216 -3.84 -15.71 7.05
C GLN A 216 -4.32 -14.42 7.73
N CYS A 217 -5.61 -14.30 8.05
CA CYS A 217 -6.15 -13.14 8.78
C CYS A 217 -5.45 -12.95 10.13
N GLN A 218 -5.25 -14.04 10.89
CA GLN A 218 -4.56 -14.02 12.18
C GLN A 218 -3.10 -13.54 12.04
N ASN A 219 -2.37 -14.04 11.03
CA ASN A 219 -0.99 -13.66 10.77
C ASN A 219 -0.86 -12.17 10.44
N ILE A 220 -1.74 -11.64 9.56
CA ILE A 220 -1.69 -10.22 9.19
C ILE A 220 -2.05 -9.32 10.37
N ALA A 221 -3.03 -9.71 11.19
CA ALA A 221 -3.35 -8.98 12.42
C ALA A 221 -2.18 -8.95 13.41
N ARG A 222 -1.48 -10.08 13.57
CA ARG A 222 -0.27 -10.16 14.41
C ARG A 222 0.86 -9.27 13.88
N GLN A 223 1.10 -9.30 12.57
CA GLN A 223 2.11 -8.47 11.91
C GLN A 223 1.80 -6.98 12.05
N TYR A 224 0.54 -6.58 11.87
CA TYR A 224 0.10 -5.19 12.09
C TYR A 224 0.46 -4.73 13.51
N VAL A 225 0.08 -5.49 14.56
CA VAL A 225 0.39 -5.07 15.94
C VAL A 225 1.89 -5.01 16.19
N TYR A 226 2.65 -6.00 15.70
CA TYR A 226 4.09 -6.04 15.82
C TYR A 226 4.76 -4.81 15.19
N LEU A 227 4.45 -4.54 13.92
CA LEU A 227 5.04 -3.43 13.14
C LEU A 227 4.61 -2.07 13.70
N ARG A 228 3.36 -1.94 14.12
CA ARG A 228 2.88 -0.72 14.79
C ARG A 228 3.72 -0.42 16.04
N ASN A 229 3.98 -1.43 16.86
CA ASN A 229 4.83 -1.30 18.04
C ASN A 229 6.30 -1.00 17.68
N LEU A 230 6.82 -1.60 16.61
CA LEU A 230 8.16 -1.34 16.10
C LEU A 230 8.34 0.16 15.77
N PHE A 231 7.44 0.74 14.97
CA PHE A 231 7.53 2.14 14.57
C PHE A 231 7.29 3.13 15.71
N HIS A 232 6.50 2.76 16.73
CA HIS A 232 6.30 3.63 17.91
C HIS A 232 7.50 3.63 18.87
N LYS A 233 8.37 2.61 18.81
CA LYS A 233 9.59 2.51 19.63
C LYS A 233 10.78 3.25 19.05
N HIS A 234 10.74 3.61 17.77
CA HIS A 234 11.85 4.22 17.07
C HIS A 234 11.51 5.63 16.57
N THR A 235 12.54 6.45 16.38
CA THR A 235 12.42 7.85 15.94
C THR A 235 13.20 8.13 14.65
N ASP A 236 13.62 7.10 13.93
CA ASP A 236 14.22 7.22 12.61
C ASP A 236 13.20 7.71 11.57
N ALA A 237 13.70 8.22 10.43
CA ALA A 237 12.86 8.84 9.40
C ALA A 237 11.73 7.93 8.91
N GLY A 238 11.99 6.63 8.70
CA GLY A 238 10.99 5.67 8.23
C GLY A 238 9.90 5.46 9.27
N SER A 239 10.28 5.29 10.54
CA SER A 239 9.32 5.21 11.65
C SER A 239 8.49 6.47 11.80
N LEU A 240 9.07 7.66 11.61
CA LEU A 240 8.34 8.93 11.71
C LEU A 240 7.26 9.07 10.63
N ILE A 241 7.56 8.64 9.40
CA ILE A 241 6.60 8.64 8.29
C ILE A 241 5.49 7.61 8.56
N LEU A 242 5.87 6.38 8.88
CA LEU A 242 4.92 5.28 9.05
C LEU A 242 4.02 5.47 10.26
N LYS A 243 4.58 5.80 11.44
CA LYS A 243 3.80 5.88 12.69
C LYS A 243 2.63 6.86 12.64
N LYS A 244 2.68 7.86 11.75
CA LYS A 244 1.62 8.86 11.60
C LYS A 244 0.33 8.27 11.05
N TYR A 245 0.44 7.33 10.10
CA TYR A 245 -0.70 6.79 9.34
C TYR A 245 -0.75 5.26 9.30
N PHE A 246 0.06 4.55 10.10
CA PHE A 246 0.07 3.08 10.13
C PHE A 246 -1.15 2.51 10.87
N THR A 247 -2.27 2.42 10.16
CA THR A 247 -3.52 1.78 10.60
C THR A 247 -3.60 0.33 10.13
N TYR A 248 -4.52 -0.46 10.71
CA TYR A 248 -4.78 -1.82 10.23
C TYR A 248 -5.26 -1.81 8.78
N GLU A 249 -6.12 -0.85 8.42
CA GLU A 249 -6.65 -0.66 7.06
C GLU A 249 -5.54 -0.42 6.03
N GLN A 250 -4.61 0.49 6.33
CA GLN A 250 -3.48 0.77 5.46
C GLN A 250 -2.58 -0.46 5.31
N TYR A 251 -2.28 -1.17 6.41
CA TYR A 251 -1.46 -2.39 6.35
C TYR A 251 -2.14 -3.52 5.57
N ARG A 252 -3.44 -3.75 5.81
CA ARG A 252 -4.24 -4.73 5.07
C ARG A 252 -4.24 -4.42 3.57
N TRP A 253 -4.42 -3.16 3.20
CA TRP A 253 -4.38 -2.71 1.81
C TRP A 253 -3.01 -2.99 1.17
N ALA A 254 -1.92 -2.60 1.82
CA ALA A 254 -0.58 -2.79 1.27
C ALA A 254 -0.19 -4.28 1.12
N VAL A 255 -0.53 -5.11 2.10
CA VAL A 255 -0.34 -6.57 2.00
C VAL A 255 -1.17 -7.15 0.86
N SER A 256 -2.41 -6.68 0.67
CA SER A 256 -3.27 -7.15 -0.42
C SER A 256 -2.76 -6.73 -1.79
N THR A 257 -2.25 -5.50 -1.92
CA THR A 257 -1.54 -5.02 -3.12
C THR A 257 -0.39 -5.96 -3.46
N VAL A 258 0.49 -6.24 -2.51
CA VAL A 258 1.65 -7.10 -2.74
C VAL A 258 1.23 -8.52 -3.08
N MET A 259 0.31 -9.10 -2.33
CA MET A 259 -0.13 -10.48 -2.53
C MET A 259 -0.74 -10.73 -3.91
N THR A 260 -1.45 -9.75 -4.45
CA THR A 260 -2.16 -9.87 -5.73
C THR A 260 -1.32 -9.45 -6.94
N ARG A 261 -0.18 -8.76 -6.74
CA ARG A 261 0.57 -8.10 -7.84
C ARG A 261 2.09 -8.32 -7.81
N GLN A 262 2.63 -8.99 -6.79
CA GLN A 262 4.07 -9.24 -6.70
C GLN A 262 4.56 -10.23 -7.76
N ASN A 263 5.76 -9.96 -8.25
CA ASN A 263 6.47 -10.80 -9.21
C ASN A 263 7.88 -11.08 -8.68
N PHE A 264 8.41 -12.25 -9.01
CA PHE A 264 9.84 -12.52 -8.85
C PHE A 264 10.59 -12.03 -10.08
N ILE A 265 11.62 -11.20 -9.89
CA ILE A 265 12.53 -10.75 -10.95
C ILE A 265 13.97 -11.07 -10.56
N PRO A 266 14.90 -11.26 -11.52
CA PRO A 266 16.31 -11.43 -11.20
C PRO A 266 16.83 -10.27 -10.35
N ALA A 267 17.64 -10.55 -9.33
CA ALA A 267 18.26 -9.49 -8.56
C ALA A 267 19.30 -8.73 -9.40
N SER A 268 19.72 -7.56 -8.90
CA SER A 268 20.84 -6.82 -9.48
C SER A 268 22.19 -7.38 -9.00
N SER A 269 22.22 -8.06 -7.85
CA SER A 269 23.40 -8.74 -7.30
C SER A 269 23.36 -10.25 -7.60
N PRO A 270 24.52 -10.90 -7.85
CA PRO A 270 24.58 -12.36 -8.01
C PRO A 270 24.30 -13.16 -6.72
N ASP A 271 24.27 -12.53 -5.54
CA ASP A 271 24.13 -13.23 -4.24
C ASP A 271 22.71 -13.74 -3.94
N ASP A 272 21.69 -13.10 -4.52
CA ASP A 272 20.29 -13.52 -4.44
C ASP A 272 19.79 -13.74 -5.87
N PRO A 273 19.34 -14.94 -6.26
CA PRO A 273 18.91 -15.16 -7.64
C PRO A 273 17.67 -14.34 -8.00
N MET A 274 16.74 -14.10 -7.06
CA MET A 274 15.43 -13.53 -7.36
C MET A 274 14.88 -12.66 -6.23
N ILE A 275 14.43 -11.45 -6.57
CA ILE A 275 13.81 -10.51 -5.63
C ILE A 275 12.32 -10.31 -5.94
N LEU A 276 11.56 -9.92 -4.93
CA LEU A 276 10.17 -9.49 -5.11
C LEU A 276 10.08 -8.06 -5.64
N ALA A 277 9.16 -7.85 -6.57
CA ALA A 277 8.89 -6.57 -7.20
C ALA A 277 7.40 -6.38 -7.53
N LEU A 278 6.95 -5.13 -7.50
CA LEU A 278 5.77 -4.66 -8.20
C LEU A 278 6.20 -4.01 -9.52
N ILE A 279 5.49 -4.31 -10.60
CA ILE A 279 5.83 -3.86 -11.95
C ILE A 279 4.69 -2.96 -12.45
N PRO A 280 4.82 -1.62 -12.30
CA PRO A 280 3.78 -0.69 -12.71
C PRO A 280 3.37 -0.88 -14.16
N TRP A 281 2.09 -0.62 -14.44
CA TRP A 281 1.45 -0.79 -15.74
C TRP A 281 1.30 -2.26 -16.15
N TRP A 282 2.36 -3.08 -16.07
CA TRP A 282 2.30 -4.52 -16.38
C TRP A 282 1.34 -5.27 -15.45
N ASP A 283 1.38 -4.96 -14.16
CA ASP A 283 0.50 -5.58 -13.16
C ASP A 283 -0.96 -5.09 -13.24
N MET A 284 -1.27 -4.13 -14.11
CA MET A 284 -2.63 -3.60 -14.33
C MET A 284 -3.47 -4.49 -15.26
N GLY A 285 -2.88 -5.51 -15.88
CA GLY A 285 -3.59 -6.52 -16.68
C GLY A 285 -4.02 -7.75 -15.90
#